data_AF-A0A2U9R119-F1
#
_entry.id   AF-A0A2U9R119-F1
#
_cell.length_a   1.000
_cell.length_b   1.000
_cell.length_c   1.000
_cell.angle_alpha   90.00
_cell.angle_beta   90.00
_cell.angle_gamma   90.00
#
_symmetry.space_group_name_H-M   'P 1'
#
loop_
_entity.id
_entity.type
_entity.pdbx_description
1 polymer ?
#
loop_
_entity_poly.entity_id
_entity_poly.type
_entity_poly.pdbx_seq_one_letter_code
_entity_poly.pdbx_strand_id
1 'polypeptide(L)'
;MSRAAQYEQSNDDQFHALANKVSIFKNIANDINNYAQEDNSQLNSLSNQFSALSDSIKATSAKLTHVIRTNPKVIKMVGIAFLIFLIIYYSLKYLF
;
A
#
# COMPACT_ATOMS: atom_id res chain seq x y z
N MET A 1 30.33 31.27 48.53
CA MET A 1 29.27 31.26 47.51
C MET A 1 28.03 30.63 48.11
N SER A 2 26.88 31.32 48.03
CA SER A 2 25.63 30.86 48.66
C SER A 2 25.10 29.62 47.96
N ARG A 3 24.71 28.59 48.73
CA ARG A 3 24.11 27.35 48.21
C ARG A 3 22.92 27.61 47.29
N ALA A 4 22.17 28.69 47.53
CA ALA A 4 21.03 29.10 46.71
C ALA A 4 21.41 29.37 45.24
N ALA A 5 22.54 30.03 45.00
CA ALA A 5 23.00 30.33 43.63
C ALA A 5 23.39 29.06 42.85
N GLN A 6 23.86 28.03 43.55
CA GLN A 6 24.18 26.73 42.92
C GLN A 6 22.92 25.94 42.56
N TYR A 7 21.85 26.06 43.36
CA TYR A 7 20.56 25.44 43.05
C TYR A 7 19.82 26.16 41.91
N GLU A 8 19.89 27.50 41.84
CA GLU A 8 19.37 28.26 40.71
C GLU A 8 20.05 27.87 39.40
N GLN A 9 21.39 27.81 39.39
CA GLN A 9 22.13 27.43 38.18
C GLN A 9 21.81 26.01 37.72
N SER A 10 21.67 25.07 38.67
CA SER A 10 21.23 23.70 38.36
C SER A 10 19.80 23.60 37.84
N ASN A 11 18.90 24.47 38.31
CA ASN A 11 17.52 24.55 37.81
C ASN A 11 17.47 25.17 36.41
N ASP A 12 18.24 26.22 36.13
CA ASP A 12 18.31 26.83 34.80
C ASP A 12 18.84 25.84 33.76
N ASP A 13 19.86 25.06 34.12
CA ASP A 13 20.37 23.98 33.24
C ASP A 13 19.29 22.93 32.93
N GLN A 14 18.49 22.55 33.94
CA GLN A 14 17.36 21.61 33.75
C GLN A 14 16.24 22.21 32.91
N PHE A 15 15.93 23.50 33.08
CA PHE A 15 14.96 24.22 32.28
C PHE A 15 15.40 24.34 30.82
N HIS A 16 16.67 24.65 30.57
CA HIS A 16 17.23 24.68 29.23
C HIS A 16 17.19 23.30 28.57
N ALA A 17 17.51 22.24 29.31
CA ALA A 17 17.42 20.88 28.81
C ALA A 17 15.97 20.49 28.46
N LEU A 18 15.00 20.89 29.29
CA LEU A 18 13.58 20.65 29.04
C LEU A 18 13.07 21.45 27.83
N ALA A 19 13.41 22.73 27.73
CA ALA A 19 13.04 23.59 26.61
C ALA A 19 13.58 23.04 25.27
N ASN A 20 14.82 22.55 25.26
CA ASN A 20 15.39 21.88 24.09
C ASN A 20 14.61 20.60 23.75
N LYS A 21 14.29 19.76 24.73
CA LYS A 21 13.49 18.54 24.50
C LYS A 21 12.10 18.86 23.95
N VAL A 22 11.43 19.89 24.47
CA VAL A 22 10.11 20.32 24.01
C VAL A 22 10.16 20.89 22.60
N SER A 23 11.19 21.67 22.27
CA SER A 23 11.41 22.18 20.92
C SER A 23 11.62 21.04 19.91
N ILE A 24 12.45 20.05 20.27
CA ILE A 24 12.64 18.84 19.45
C ILE A 24 11.33 18.08 19.30
N PHE A 25 10.57 17.88 20.39
CA PHE A 25 9.28 17.20 20.32
C PHE A 25 8.27 17.93 19.43
N LYS A 26 8.22 19.27 19.49
CA LYS A 26 7.38 20.09 18.61
C LYS A 26 7.78 19.92 17.14
N ASN A 27 9.08 19.90 16.84
CA ASN A 27 9.56 19.67 15.47
C ASN A 27 9.17 18.27 14.97
N ILE A 28 9.40 17.22 15.77
CA ILE A 28 8.99 15.86 15.45
C ILE A 28 7.47 15.77 15.24
N ALA A 29 6.67 16.44 16.08
CA ALA A 29 5.21 16.45 15.95
C ALA A 29 4.75 17.13 14.65
N ASN A 30 5.40 18.23 14.25
CA ASN A 30 5.13 18.89 12.98
C ASN A 30 5.54 18.00 11.79
N ASP A 31 6.70 17.34 11.86
CA ASP A 31 7.16 16.41 10.82
C ASP A 31 6.17 15.25 10.65
N ILE A 32 5.72 14.63 11.76
CA ILE A 32 4.71 13.56 11.73
C ILE A 32 3.38 14.05 11.11
N ASN A 33 2.96 15.29 11.41
CA ASN A 33 1.74 15.84 10.81
C ASN A 33 1.86 15.99 9.29
N ASN A 34 3.01 16.47 8.81
CA ASN A 34 3.31 16.60 7.39
C ASN A 34 3.33 15.23 6.70
N TYR A 35 4.03 14.24 7.27
CA TYR A 35 4.04 12.87 6.76
C TYR A 35 2.64 12.25 6.71
N ALA A 36 1.82 12.44 7.75
CA ALA A 36 0.46 11.92 7.78
C ALA A 36 -0.48 12.56 6.74
N GLN A 37 -0.27 13.85 6.40
CA GLN A 37 -1.02 14.50 5.31
C GLN A 37 -0.58 13.97 3.93
N GLU A 38 0.73 13.80 3.73
CA GLU A 38 1.28 13.27 2.48
C GLU A 38 0.86 11.81 2.26
N ASP A 39 0.94 10.96 3.29
CA ASP A 39 0.50 9.56 3.27
C ASP A 39 -1.01 9.42 2.97
N ASN A 40 -1.86 10.30 3.53
CA ASN A 40 -3.29 10.29 3.22
C ASN A 40 -3.59 10.59 1.75
N SER A 41 -2.81 11.50 1.13
CA SER A 41 -2.96 11.80 -0.30
C SER A 41 -2.54 10.60 -1.18
N GLN A 42 -1.48 9.90 -0.79
CA GLN A 42 -1.02 8.70 -1.47
C GLN A 42 -1.99 7.53 -1.29
N LEU A 43 -2.51 7.31 -0.07
CA LEU A 43 -3.52 6.29 0.22
C LEU A 43 -4.82 6.51 -0.59
N ASN A 44 -5.28 7.76 -0.71
CA ASN A 44 -6.42 8.08 -1.56
C ASN A 44 -6.13 7.77 -3.04
N SER A 45 -4.92 8.08 -3.52
CA SER A 45 -4.52 7.76 -4.89
C SER A 45 -4.48 6.25 -5.15
N LEU A 46 -4.04 5.45 -4.18
CA LEU A 46 -4.01 3.99 -4.25
C LEU A 46 -5.44 3.41 -4.21
N SER A 47 -6.29 3.90 -3.31
CA SER A 47 -7.69 3.49 -3.20
C SER A 47 -8.46 3.75 -4.51
N ASN A 48 -8.23 4.90 -5.13
CA ASN A 48 -8.82 5.25 -6.43
C ASN A 48 -8.32 4.32 -7.56
N GLN A 49 -7.04 3.99 -7.59
CA GLN A 49 -6.47 3.06 -8.57
C GLN A 49 -7.00 1.63 -8.37
N PHE A 50 -7.11 1.15 -7.13
CA PHE A 50 -7.71 -0.16 -6.83
C PHE A 50 -9.19 -0.21 -7.22
N SER A 51 -9.94 0.87 -6.99
CA SER A 51 -11.34 0.98 -7.41
C SER A 51 -11.46 0.94 -8.93
N ALA A 52 -10.65 1.71 -9.65
CA ALA A 52 -10.62 1.70 -11.12
C ALA A 52 -10.20 0.34 -11.70
N LEU A 53 -9.24 -0.34 -11.07
CA LEU A 53 -8.82 -1.69 -11.43
C LEU A 53 -9.96 -2.69 -11.21
N SER A 54 -10.64 -2.63 -10.05
CA SER A 54 -11.78 -3.48 -9.72
C SER A 54 -12.93 -3.31 -10.73
N ASP A 55 -13.26 -2.06 -11.09
CA ASP A 55 -14.29 -1.77 -12.07
C ASP A 55 -13.88 -2.24 -13.48
N SER A 56 -12.62 -2.09 -13.84
CA SER A 56 -12.07 -2.60 -15.10
C SER A 56 -12.11 -4.13 -15.16
N ILE A 57 -11.79 -4.82 -14.06
CA ILE A 57 -11.89 -6.27 -13.92
C ILE A 57 -13.35 -6.71 -14.07
N LYS A 58 -14.29 -6.05 -13.38
CA LYS A 58 -15.73 -6.35 -13.49
C LYS A 58 -16.23 -6.16 -14.92
N ALA A 59 -15.89 -5.04 -15.55
CA ALA A 59 -16.29 -4.75 -16.92
C ALA A 59 -15.72 -5.78 -17.92
N THR A 60 -14.45 -6.13 -17.78
CA THR A 60 -13.79 -7.15 -18.62
C THR A 60 -14.39 -8.53 -18.38
N SER A 61 -14.67 -8.90 -17.13
CA SER A 61 -15.30 -10.18 -16.78
C SER A 61 -16.73 -10.28 -17.31
N ALA A 62 -17.50 -9.18 -17.26
CA ALA A 62 -18.84 -9.11 -17.83
C ALA A 62 -18.81 -9.23 -19.36
N LYS A 63 -17.87 -8.53 -20.03
CA LYS A 63 -17.65 -8.67 -21.48
C LYS A 63 -17.24 -10.09 -21.86
N LEU A 64 -16.33 -10.71 -21.10
CA LEU A 64 -15.91 -12.08 -21.31
C LEU A 64 -17.09 -13.05 -21.14
N THR A 65 -17.87 -12.90 -20.09
CA THR A 65 -19.09 -13.69 -19.85
C THR A 65 -20.10 -13.53 -20.99
N HIS A 66 -20.25 -12.32 -21.50
CA HIS A 66 -21.10 -12.06 -22.66
C HIS A 66 -20.57 -12.77 -23.91
N VAL A 67 -19.27 -12.66 -24.21
CA VAL A 67 -18.65 -13.36 -25.34
C VAL A 67 -18.80 -14.88 -25.22
N ILE A 68 -18.67 -15.42 -24.01
CA ILE A 68 -18.89 -16.85 -23.71
C ILE A 68 -20.32 -17.28 -24.03
N ARG A 69 -21.32 -16.48 -23.65
CA ARG A 69 -22.73 -16.78 -23.91
C ARG A 69 -23.11 -16.61 -25.37
N THR A 70 -22.58 -15.59 -26.04
CA THR A 70 -22.96 -15.24 -27.41
C THR A 70 -22.27 -16.12 -28.45
N ASN A 71 -21.05 -16.62 -28.18
CA ASN A 71 -20.26 -17.41 -29.15
C ASN A 71 -19.77 -18.75 -28.58
N PRO A 72 -20.67 -19.69 -28.24
CA PRO A 72 -20.30 -20.94 -27.58
C PRO A 72 -19.38 -21.83 -28.42
N LYS A 73 -19.42 -21.74 -29.76
CA LYS A 73 -18.52 -22.49 -30.65
C LYS A 73 -17.05 -22.06 -30.49
N VAL A 74 -16.78 -20.75 -30.39
CA VAL A 74 -15.42 -20.22 -30.27
C VAL A 74 -14.83 -20.57 -28.91
N ILE A 75 -15.63 -20.45 -27.84
CA ILE A 75 -15.20 -20.86 -26.49
C ILE A 75 -14.85 -22.33 -26.42
N LYS A 76 -15.67 -23.20 -27.02
CA LYS A 76 -15.41 -24.64 -27.05
C LYS A 76 -14.12 -24.95 -27.82
N MET A 77 -13.88 -24.27 -28.94
CA MET A 77 -12.67 -24.45 -29.74
C MET A 77 -11.41 -24.03 -28.96
N VAL A 78 -11.42 -22.87 -28.32
CA VAL A 78 -10.30 -22.39 -27.49
C VAL A 78 -10.10 -23.29 -26.27
N GLY A 79 -11.18 -23.70 -25.60
CA GLY A 79 -11.13 -24.60 -24.46
C GLY A 79 -10.50 -25.95 -24.80
N ILE A 80 -10.87 -26.55 -25.93
CA ILE A 80 -10.29 -27.82 -26.41
C ILE A 80 -8.79 -27.66 -26.73
N ALA A 81 -8.40 -26.58 -27.42
CA ALA A 81 -6.99 -26.31 -27.71
C ALA A 81 -6.15 -26.16 -26.43
N PHE A 82 -6.69 -25.46 -25.43
CA PHE A 82 -6.03 -25.28 -24.13
C PHE A 82 -5.89 -26.61 -23.36
N LEU A 83 -6.93 -27.45 -23.42
CA LEU A 83 -6.95 -28.75 -22.75
C LEU A 83 -5.92 -29.71 -23.36
N ILE A 84 -5.80 -29.74 -24.69
CA ILE A 84 -4.78 -30.52 -25.40
C ILE A 84 -3.38 -30.03 -25.02
N PHE A 85 -3.15 -28.72 -24.99
CA PHE A 85 -1.86 -28.15 -24.58
C PHE A 85 -1.50 -28.55 -23.14
N LEU A 86 -2.46 -28.47 -22.21
CA LEU A 86 -2.28 -28.87 -20.82
C LEU A 86 -1.93 -30.36 -20.69
N ILE A 87 -2.62 -31.23 -21.41
CA ILE A 87 -2.34 -32.68 -21.43
C ILE A 87 -0.92 -32.92 -21.91
N ILE A 88 -0.51 -32.33 -23.02
CA ILE A 88 0.84 -32.51 -23.57
C ILE A 88 1.90 -32.00 -22.58
N TYR A 89 1.71 -30.82 -22.00
CA TYR A 89 2.63 -30.23 -21.04
C TYR A 89 2.75 -31.07 -19.75
N TYR A 90 1.63 -31.51 -19.18
CA TYR A 90 1.65 -32.35 -17.98
C TYR A 90 2.22 -33.73 -18.26
N SER A 91 1.91 -34.35 -19.40
CA SER A 91 2.50 -35.63 -19.79
C SER A 91 4.01 -35.54 -19.98
N LEU A 92 4.52 -34.47 -20.60
CA LEU A 92 5.96 -34.24 -20.74
C LEU A 92 6.64 -33.98 -19.39
N LYS A 93 6.01 -33.21 -18.49
CA LYS A 93 6.55 -32.92 -17.15
C LYS A 93 6.46 -34.11 -16.17
N TYR A 94 5.55 -35.05 -16.39
CA TYR A 94 5.44 -36.24 -15.54
C TYR A 94 6.33 -37.39 -16.02
N LEU A 95 6.71 -37.38 -17.30
CA LEU A 95 7.55 -38.40 -17.93
C LEU A 95 9.05 -38.01 -17.97
N PHE A 96 9.38 -36.73 -17.74
CA PHE A 96 10.74 -36.18 -17.65
C PHE A 96 10.94 -35.49 -16.29
#